data_AF-A0A661YJ24-F1
#
_entry.id   AF-A0A661YJ24-F1
#
_cell.length_a   1.000
_cell.length_b   1.000
_cell.length_c   1.000
_cell.angle_alpha   90.00
_cell.angle_beta   90.00
_cell.angle_gamma   90.00
#
_symmetry.space_group_name_H-M   'P 1'
#
loop_
_entity.id
_entity.type
_entity.pdbx_description
1 polymer ?
#
loop_
_entity_poly.entity_id
_entity_poly.type
_entity_poly.pdbx_seq_one_letter_code
_entity_poly.pdbx_strand_id
1 'polypeptide(L)'
;MNKSLTYFLLIVLVVLLTIGLDNWWQQRHQEKLPGNNEQYYRIVPLEIPLELSFAGEEVPLDIFYVREGLDRELSVNTYWHSSTLQIIKKSHRWFPVIDTILERYGIPADFKYLAVIESGLSNVISPAGAVGFWQFLKGTAKEYDLEVNK
;
A
#
# COMPACT_ATOMS: atom_id res chain seq x y z
N MET A 1 42.76 49.49 2.27
CA MET A 1 41.33 49.15 2.40
C MET A 1 40.86 49.60 3.78
N ASN A 2 39.81 50.42 3.88
CA ASN A 2 39.38 50.99 5.16
C ASN A 2 38.89 49.90 6.10
N LYS A 3 39.47 49.80 7.30
CA LYS A 3 39.13 48.76 8.29
C LYS A 3 37.62 48.74 8.61
N SER A 4 36.99 49.91 8.67
CA SER A 4 35.53 50.05 8.83
C SER A 4 34.74 49.45 7.67
N LEU A 5 35.19 49.62 6.43
CA LEU A 5 34.56 49.02 5.24
C LEU A 5 34.69 47.50 5.24
N THR A 6 35.84 46.96 5.68
CA THR A 6 36.02 45.52 5.81
C THR A 6 35.13 44.89 6.88
N TYR A 7 34.94 45.54 8.04
CA TYR A 7 34.02 45.02 9.07
C TYR A 7 32.56 45.06 8.61
N PHE A 8 32.16 46.11 7.90
CA PHE A 8 30.82 46.21 7.33
C PHE A 8 30.55 45.08 6.32
N LEU A 9 31.48 44.82 5.40
CA LEU A 9 31.35 43.72 4.43
C LEU A 9 31.31 42.34 5.10
N LEU A 10 32.05 42.15 6.18
CA LEU A 10 32.08 40.88 6.93
C LEU A 10 30.75 40.62 7.64
N ILE A 11 30.12 41.65 8.20
CA ILE A 11 28.78 41.54 8.81
C ILE A 11 27.74 41.19 7.75
N VAL A 12 27.77 41.86 6.58
CA VAL A 12 26.86 41.57 5.46
C VAL A 12 27.04 40.12 4.99
N LEU A 13 28.28 39.63 4.88
CA LEU A 13 28.57 38.25 4.51
C LEU A 13 27.98 37.25 5.52
N VAL A 14 28.13 37.50 6.82
CA VAL A 14 27.59 36.64 7.87
C VAL A 14 26.06 36.62 7.82
N VAL A 15 25.42 37.77 7.65
CA VAL A 15 23.96 37.85 7.50
C VAL A 15 23.48 37.07 6.29
N LEU A 16 24.12 37.24 5.13
CA LEU A 16 23.79 36.49 3.91
C LEU A 16 23.98 34.97 4.09
N LEU A 17 25.04 34.55 4.79
CA LEU A 17 25.27 33.15 5.11
C LEU A 17 24.19 32.58 6.04
N THR A 18 23.77 33.33 7.07
CA THR A 18 22.71 32.87 7.99
C THR A 18 21.36 32.73 7.29
N ILE A 19 21.01 33.67 6.39
CA ILE A 19 19.78 33.60 5.58
C ILE A 19 19.86 32.43 4.59
N GLY A 20 21.02 32.25 3.95
CA GLY A 20 21.24 31.13 3.04
C GLY A 20 21.13 29.77 3.73
N LEU A 21 21.65 29.64 4.95
CA LEU A 21 21.56 28.42 5.76
C LEU A 21 20.12 28.12 6.19
N ASP A 22 19.36 29.12 6.63
CA ASP A 22 17.97 28.94 7.05
C ASP A 22 17.07 28.52 5.88
N ASN A 23 17.21 29.19 4.73
CA ASN A 23 16.47 28.84 3.51
C ASN A 23 16.82 27.42 3.02
N TRP A 24 18.11 27.06 3.03
CA TRP A 24 18.56 25.72 2.66
C TRP A 24 18.00 24.65 3.62
N TRP A 25 17.94 24.95 4.92
CA TRP A 25 17.36 24.07 5.91
C TRP A 25 15.85 23.89 5.66
N GLN A 26 15.09 24.98 5.47
CA GLN A 26 13.65 24.90 5.21
C GLN A 26 13.30 24.14 3.93
N GLN A 27 14.01 24.39 2.83
CA GLN A 27 13.75 23.72 1.55
C GLN A 27 13.90 22.19 1.68
N ARG A 28 14.90 21.72 2.45
CA ARG A 28 15.12 20.29 2.68
C ARG A 28 14.05 19.63 3.55
N HIS A 29 13.35 20.41 4.38
CA HIS A 29 12.26 19.90 5.23
C HIS A 29 10.92 19.87 4.49
N GLN A 30 10.69 20.77 3.54
CA GLN A 30 9.44 20.81 2.77
C GLN A 30 9.32 19.67 1.73
N GLU A 31 10.41 19.20 1.12
CA GLU A 31 10.37 18.07 0.16
C GLU A 31 9.84 16.75 0.76
N LYS A 32 9.78 16.65 2.09
CA LYS A 32 9.35 15.44 2.79
C LYS A 32 7.93 15.49 3.35
N LEU A 33 7.21 16.60 3.14
CA LEU A 33 5.83 16.74 3.61
C LEU A 33 4.86 16.16 2.57
N PRO A 34 3.98 15.21 2.95
CA PRO A 34 2.93 14.75 2.04
C PRO A 34 2.00 15.93 1.72
N GLY A 35 1.94 16.31 0.43
CA GLY A 35 1.04 17.36 -0.07
C GLY A 35 1.67 18.48 -0.90
N ASN A 36 3.00 18.66 -0.86
CA ASN A 36 3.72 19.65 -1.70
C ASN A 36 4.28 19.07 -3.00
N ASN A 37 4.09 17.77 -3.23
CA ASN A 37 4.58 17.13 -4.43
C ASN A 37 3.61 17.44 -5.57
N GLU A 38 4.09 18.09 -6.64
CA GLU A 38 3.45 18.09 -7.96
C GLU A 38 3.47 16.66 -8.53
N GLN A 39 2.76 15.75 -7.88
CA GLN A 39 2.59 14.38 -8.32
C GLN A 39 1.57 14.41 -9.47
N TYR A 40 2.05 14.75 -10.67
CA TYR A 40 1.29 14.60 -11.90
C TYR A 40 1.05 13.11 -12.15
N TYR A 41 -0.04 12.57 -11.61
CA TYR A 41 -0.51 11.24 -11.95
C TYR A 41 -1.33 11.32 -13.23
N ARG A 42 -0.75 10.81 -14.32
CA ARG A 42 -1.51 10.55 -15.54
C ARG A 42 -2.31 9.28 -15.34
N ILE A 43 -3.63 9.41 -15.24
CA ILE A 43 -4.54 8.27 -15.27
C ILE A 43 -4.50 7.70 -16.69
N VAL A 44 -3.99 6.48 -16.82
CA VAL A 44 -3.96 5.70 -18.05
C VAL A 44 -4.80 4.43 -17.87
N PRO A 45 -5.53 3.98 -18.90
CA PRO A 45 -6.15 2.67 -18.87
C PRO A 45 -5.06 1.59 -18.75
N LEU A 46 -5.30 0.58 -17.91
CA LEU A 46 -4.42 -0.57 -17.78
C LEU A 46 -4.79 -1.58 -18.86
N GLU A 47 -3.78 -2.18 -19.48
CA GLU A 47 -4.01 -3.29 -20.40
C GLU A 47 -4.31 -4.56 -19.59
N ILE A 48 -5.46 -5.18 -19.87
CA ILE A 48 -5.82 -6.45 -19.25
C ILE A 48 -4.94 -7.55 -19.85
N PRO A 49 -4.26 -8.38 -19.04
CA PRO A 49 -3.49 -9.50 -19.56
C PRO A 49 -4.39 -10.46 -20.35
N LEU A 50 -3.82 -11.08 -21.39
CA LEU A 50 -4.55 -12.06 -22.21
C LEU A 50 -4.79 -13.38 -21.47
N GLU A 51 -3.88 -13.73 -20.56
CA GLU A 51 -3.86 -14.97 -19.79
C GLU A 51 -3.58 -14.63 -18.32
N LEU A 52 -4.24 -15.33 -17.41
CA LEU A 52 -4.09 -15.17 -15.97
C LEU A 52 -4.46 -16.48 -15.29
N SER A 53 -3.67 -16.92 -14.33
CA SER A 53 -3.95 -18.10 -13.52
C SER A 53 -4.14 -17.74 -12.05
N PHE A 54 -4.96 -18.50 -11.33
CA PHE A 54 -5.08 -18.43 -9.88
C PHE A 54 -5.12 -19.84 -9.31
N ALA A 55 -4.24 -20.13 -8.35
CA ALA A 55 -4.15 -21.43 -7.67
C ALA A 55 -3.98 -22.62 -8.64
N GLY A 56 -3.31 -22.40 -9.77
CA GLY A 56 -3.05 -23.43 -10.79
C GLY A 56 -4.19 -23.63 -11.79
N GLU A 57 -5.27 -22.86 -11.71
CA GLU A 57 -6.38 -22.85 -12.66
C GLU A 57 -6.33 -21.58 -13.52
N GLU A 58 -6.67 -21.71 -14.80
CA GLU A 58 -6.82 -20.56 -15.70
C GLU A 58 -8.06 -19.74 -15.32
N VAL A 59 -7.88 -18.44 -15.20
CA VAL A 59 -8.99 -17.50 -14.99
C VAL A 59 -9.75 -17.36 -16.32
N PRO A 60 -11.08 -17.57 -16.34
CA PRO A 60 -11.86 -17.54 -17.58
C PRO A 60 -12.11 -16.10 -18.04
N LEU A 61 -11.07 -15.48 -18.64
CA LEU A 61 -11.10 -14.10 -19.13
C LEU A 61 -11.93 -13.92 -20.42
N ASP A 62 -12.41 -15.01 -21.02
CA ASP A 62 -13.41 -15.01 -22.08
C ASP A 62 -14.80 -14.61 -21.57
N ILE A 63 -15.07 -14.85 -20.28
CA ILE A 63 -16.31 -14.47 -19.63
C ILE A 63 -16.33 -12.97 -19.36
N PHE A 64 -17.33 -12.26 -19.91
CA PHE A 64 -17.38 -10.80 -19.89
C PHE A 64 -17.30 -10.21 -18.47
N TYR A 65 -18.08 -10.73 -17.51
CA TYR A 65 -18.13 -10.18 -16.15
C TYR A 65 -16.86 -10.48 -15.35
N VAL A 66 -16.12 -11.54 -15.70
CA VAL A 66 -14.82 -11.84 -15.08
C VAL A 66 -13.78 -10.83 -15.56
N ARG A 67 -13.75 -10.57 -16.87
CA ARG A 67 -12.87 -9.56 -17.47
C ARG A 67 -13.17 -8.15 -16.97
N GLU A 68 -14.43 -7.74 -16.92
CA GLU A 68 -14.85 -6.45 -16.36
C GLU A 68 -14.53 -6.33 -14.87
N GLY A 69 -14.69 -7.43 -14.12
CA GLY A 69 -14.30 -7.49 -12.71
C GLY A 69 -12.80 -7.27 -12.52
N LEU A 70 -11.96 -7.93 -13.32
CA LEU A 70 -10.52 -7.76 -13.30
C LEU A 70 -10.11 -6.32 -13.65
N ASP A 71 -10.70 -5.74 -14.70
CA ASP A 71 -10.45 -4.35 -15.09
C ASP A 71 -10.80 -3.36 -13.98
N ARG A 72 -11.97 -3.54 -13.36
CA ARG A 72 -12.41 -2.73 -12.21
C ARG A 72 -11.40 -2.82 -11.06
N GLU A 73 -11.00 -4.03 -10.67
CA GLU A 73 -10.08 -4.22 -9.55
C GLU A 73 -8.69 -3.68 -9.82
N LEU A 74 -8.16 -3.85 -11.04
CA LEU A 74 -6.87 -3.27 -11.44
C LEU A 74 -6.92 -1.74 -11.40
N SER A 75 -7.99 -1.14 -11.91
CA SER A 75 -8.21 0.31 -11.87
C SER A 75 -8.30 0.83 -10.43
N VAL A 76 -9.11 0.19 -9.58
CA VAL A 76 -9.29 0.58 -8.18
C VAL A 76 -7.96 0.49 -7.41
N ASN A 77 -7.26 -0.63 -7.49
CA ASN A 77 -6.02 -0.83 -6.74
C ASN A 77 -4.85 0.03 -7.26
N THR A 78 -4.86 0.37 -8.55
CA THR A 78 -3.85 1.26 -9.13
C THR A 78 -4.04 2.69 -8.69
N TYR A 79 -5.27 3.22 -8.65
CA TYR A 79 -5.50 4.64 -8.34
C TYR A 79 -5.84 4.92 -6.87
N TRP A 80 -6.18 3.91 -6.07
CA TRP A 80 -6.38 4.05 -4.62
C TRP A 80 -5.09 3.80 -3.82
N HIS A 81 -4.05 4.58 -4.13
CA HIS A 81 -2.68 4.36 -3.66
C HIS A 81 -2.51 4.22 -2.15
N SER A 82 -3.30 4.94 -1.34
CA SER A 82 -3.17 4.91 0.12
C SER A 82 -3.52 3.54 0.71
N SER A 83 -4.58 2.89 0.20
CA SER A 83 -5.00 1.56 0.67
C SER A 83 -3.99 0.49 0.22
N THR A 84 -3.67 0.47 -1.08
CA THR A 84 -2.73 -0.48 -1.68
C THR A 84 -1.37 -0.42 -0.99
N LEU A 85 -0.85 0.78 -0.69
CA LEU A 85 0.40 0.95 0.03
C LEU A 85 0.36 0.33 1.43
N GLN A 86 -0.74 0.47 2.16
CA GLN A 86 -0.89 -0.15 3.48
C GLN A 86 -0.97 -1.67 3.40
N ILE A 87 -1.67 -2.20 2.39
CA ILE A 87 -1.75 -3.64 2.12
C ILE A 87 -0.36 -4.20 1.82
N ILE A 88 0.43 -3.55 0.95
CA ILE A 88 1.81 -3.95 0.63
C ILE A 88 2.67 -3.95 1.90
N LYS A 89 2.58 -2.91 2.74
CA LYS A 89 3.32 -2.89 4.02
C LYS A 89 2.95 -4.04 4.94
N LYS A 90 1.67 -4.39 5.01
CA LYS A 90 1.18 -5.52 5.81
C LYS A 90 1.56 -6.86 5.21
N SER A 91 1.62 -6.99 3.89
CA SER A 91 1.98 -8.25 3.22
C SER A 91 3.40 -8.68 3.57
N HIS A 92 4.35 -7.74 3.64
CA HIS A 92 5.70 -8.02 4.14
C HIS A 92 5.73 -8.63 5.54
N ARG A 93 4.74 -8.32 6.39
CA ARG A 93 4.64 -8.90 7.74
C ARG A 93 3.95 -10.26 7.75
N TRP A 94 2.87 -10.41 6.99
CA TRP A 94 1.95 -11.54 7.14
C TRP A 94 2.12 -12.64 6.09
N PHE A 95 2.59 -12.33 4.89
CA PHE A 95 2.81 -13.35 3.84
C PHE A 95 3.79 -14.44 4.28
N PRO A 96 4.92 -14.17 4.96
CA PRO A 96 5.81 -15.24 5.41
C PRO A 96 5.12 -16.26 6.33
N VAL A 97 4.21 -15.80 7.20
CA VAL A 97 3.44 -16.67 8.10
C VAL A 97 2.41 -17.47 7.30
N ILE A 98 1.65 -16.80 6.43
CA ILE A 98 0.61 -17.44 5.61
C ILE A 98 1.25 -18.48 4.68
N ASP A 99 2.33 -18.12 3.99
CA ASP A 99 3.03 -18.99 3.04
C ASP A 99 3.53 -20.27 3.71
N THR A 100 4.13 -20.15 4.91
CA THR A 100 4.57 -21.31 5.70
C THR A 100 3.41 -22.25 6.05
N ILE A 101 2.23 -21.69 6.33
CA ILE A 101 1.03 -22.48 6.64
C ILE A 101 0.51 -23.15 5.37
N LEU A 102 0.33 -22.39 4.28
CA LEU A 102 -0.16 -22.92 3.01
C LEU A 102 0.74 -24.05 2.49
N GLU A 103 2.06 -23.87 2.52
CA GLU A 103 3.04 -24.88 2.12
C GLU A 103 2.91 -26.15 2.96
N ARG A 104 2.78 -26.02 4.29
CA ARG A 104 2.59 -27.17 5.20
C ARG A 104 1.36 -28.01 4.84
N TYR A 105 0.30 -27.38 4.37
CA TYR A 105 -0.95 -28.05 4.00
C TYR A 105 -1.05 -28.36 2.49
N GLY A 106 -0.02 -28.07 1.70
CA GLY A 106 -0.03 -28.29 0.25
C GLY A 106 -1.03 -27.41 -0.50
N ILE A 107 -1.37 -26.24 0.06
CA ILE A 107 -2.31 -25.28 -0.54
C ILE A 107 -1.52 -24.31 -1.44
N PRO A 108 -2.01 -23.97 -2.65
CA PRO A 108 -1.34 -23.00 -3.52
C PRO A 108 -1.13 -21.65 -2.84
N ALA A 109 0.04 -21.06 -3.03
CA ALA A 109 0.42 -19.79 -2.38
C ALA A 109 -0.56 -18.65 -2.69
N ASP A 110 -1.21 -18.68 -3.86
CA ASP A 110 -2.18 -17.67 -4.30
C ASP A 110 -3.36 -17.49 -3.33
N PHE A 111 -3.68 -18.50 -2.52
CA PHE A 111 -4.73 -18.39 -1.49
C PHE A 111 -4.48 -17.27 -0.48
N LYS A 112 -3.24 -16.82 -0.31
CA LYS A 112 -2.92 -15.66 0.54
C LYS A 112 -3.66 -14.39 0.13
N TYR A 113 -3.99 -14.26 -1.17
CA TYR A 113 -4.70 -13.11 -1.71
C TYR A 113 -6.18 -13.08 -1.31
N LEU A 114 -6.76 -14.20 -0.84
CA LEU A 114 -8.09 -14.20 -0.23
C LEU A 114 -8.09 -13.37 1.06
N ALA A 115 -7.09 -13.55 1.93
CA ALA A 115 -6.97 -12.71 3.13
C ALA A 115 -6.75 -11.21 2.80
N VAL A 116 -6.17 -10.92 1.63
CA VAL A 116 -6.01 -9.54 1.15
C VAL A 116 -7.34 -8.93 0.76
N ILE A 117 -8.15 -9.61 -0.06
CA ILE A 117 -9.44 -9.07 -0.52
C ILE A 117 -10.47 -8.98 0.62
N GLU A 118 -10.42 -9.91 1.58
CA GLU A 118 -11.38 -9.98 2.69
C GLU A 118 -11.14 -8.90 3.77
N SER A 119 -9.88 -8.61 4.10
CA SER A 119 -9.56 -7.76 5.27
C SER A 119 -8.44 -6.74 5.05
N GLY A 120 -7.77 -6.77 3.89
CA GLY A 120 -6.51 -6.06 3.70
C GLY A 120 -5.47 -6.45 4.77
N LEU A 121 -5.42 -7.73 5.13
CA LEU A 121 -4.53 -8.32 6.14
C LEU A 121 -4.67 -7.66 7.52
N SER A 122 -5.92 -7.52 7.99
CA SER A 122 -6.23 -6.86 9.26
C SER A 122 -7.23 -7.66 10.09
N ASN A 123 -7.15 -7.51 11.42
CA ASN A 123 -8.14 -8.10 12.31
C ASN A 123 -9.35 -7.15 12.43
N VAL A 124 -10.32 -7.27 11.53
CA VAL A 124 -11.51 -6.40 11.45
C VAL A 124 -12.80 -7.18 11.60
N ILE A 125 -13.87 -6.48 11.96
CA ILE A 125 -15.22 -7.04 12.07
C ILE A 125 -16.10 -6.37 11.01
N SER A 126 -16.69 -7.16 10.10
CA SER A 126 -17.62 -6.63 9.11
C SER A 126 -18.99 -6.27 9.71
N PRO A 127 -19.81 -5.47 9.02
CA PRO A 127 -21.19 -5.21 9.44
C PRO A 127 -22.04 -6.48 9.61
N ALA A 128 -21.72 -7.54 8.88
CA ALA A 128 -22.39 -8.84 8.97
C ALA A 128 -21.84 -9.72 10.12
N GLY A 129 -20.79 -9.29 10.82
CA GLY A 129 -20.18 -10.00 11.95
C GLY A 129 -19.11 -11.02 11.55
N ALA A 130 -18.55 -10.92 10.35
CA ALA A 130 -17.40 -11.71 9.94
C ALA A 130 -16.11 -11.12 10.55
N VAL A 131 -15.19 -11.97 11.01
CA VAL A 131 -14.05 -11.53 11.85
C VAL A 131 -12.71 -11.98 11.27
N GLY A 132 -11.70 -11.12 11.42
CA GLY A 132 -10.31 -11.46 11.22
C GLY A 132 -9.82 -11.36 9.77
N PHE A 133 -8.67 -11.95 9.51
CA PHE A 133 -7.98 -11.85 8.23
C PHE A 133 -8.78 -12.48 7.08
N TRP A 134 -9.43 -13.59 7.40
CA TRP A 134 -10.18 -14.42 6.45
C TRP A 134 -11.68 -14.14 6.47
N GLN A 135 -12.14 -13.20 7.32
CA GLN A 135 -13.55 -12.83 7.46
C GLN A 135 -14.50 -14.04 7.63
N PHE A 136 -14.25 -14.88 8.64
CA PHE A 136 -15.19 -15.97 8.96
C PHE A 136 -16.35 -15.46 9.81
N LEU A 137 -17.56 -15.90 9.47
CA LEU A 137 -18.71 -15.78 10.36
C LEU A 137 -18.59 -16.76 11.52
N LYS A 138 -19.06 -16.37 12.70
CA LYS A 138 -19.01 -17.22 13.91
C LYS A 138 -19.63 -18.61 13.73
N GLY A 139 -20.74 -18.70 12.99
CA GLY A 139 -21.41 -19.98 12.71
C GLY A 139 -20.50 -20.87 11.85
N THR A 140 -20.09 -20.36 10.70
CA THR A 140 -19.19 -21.01 9.75
C THR A 140 -17.87 -21.42 10.40
N ALA A 141 -17.27 -20.57 11.23
CA ALA A 141 -16.04 -20.89 11.95
C ALA A 141 -16.19 -22.16 12.81
N LYS A 142 -17.32 -22.30 13.52
CA LYS A 142 -17.59 -23.48 14.34
C LYS A 142 -17.83 -24.74 13.50
N GLU A 143 -18.46 -24.60 12.34
CA GLU A 143 -18.69 -25.73 11.41
C GLU A 143 -17.37 -26.27 10.85
N TYR A 144 -16.36 -25.42 10.69
CA TYR A 144 -15.01 -25.80 10.29
C TYR A 144 -14.07 -26.10 11.47
N ASP A 145 -14.62 -26.36 12.67
CA ASP A 145 -13.87 -26.67 13.89
C ASP A 145 -12.81 -25.61 14.28
N LEU A 146 -13.02 -24.35 13.86
CA LEU A 146 -12.13 -23.25 14.23
C LEU A 146 -12.39 -22.80 15.67
N GLU A 147 -11.31 -22.41 16.35
CA GLU A 147 -11.42 -21.80 17.68
C GLU A 147 -12.07 -20.42 17.59
N VAL A 148 -13.16 -20.22 18.35
CA VAL A 148 -13.83 -18.92 18.49
C VAL A 148 -13.63 -18.40 19.91
N ASN A 149 -12.71 -17.46 20.07
CA ASN A 149 -12.47 -16.75 21.33
C ASN A 149 -13.26 -15.42 21.42
N LYS A 150 -13.18 -14.76 22.58
CA LYS A 150 -13.91 -13.53 22.91
C LYS A 150 -13.05 -12.30 22.66
#